data_AF-A0A316KAR1-F1
#
_entry.id   AF-A0A316KAR1-F1
#
_cell.length_a   1.000
_cell.length_b   1.000
_cell.length_c   1.000
_cell.angle_alpha   90.00
_cell.angle_beta   90.00
_cell.angle_gamma   90.00
#
_symmetry.space_group_name_H-M   'P 1'
#
loop_
_entity.id
_entity.type
_entity.pdbx_description
1 polymer ?
#
loop_
_entity_poly.entity_id
_entity_poly.type
_entity_poly.pdbx_seq_one_letter_code
_entity_poly.pdbx_strand_id
1 'polypeptide(L)' 'MIKAELEYLGYVNNHYCFKNEEGRVFKFARIRTDLIFEHQLYKDKTKGQLFTVHYFITAHEEVDVPIVSDLEVSR' A
#
# COMPACT_ATOMS: atom_id res chain seq x y z
N MET A 1 -2.51 1.49 -14.83
CA MET A 1 -2.18 0.80 -13.57
C MET A 1 -0.71 1.11 -13.27
N ILE A 2 -0.38 1.50 -12.04
CA ILE A 2 0.96 1.92 -11.61
C ILE A 2 1.56 0.80 -10.77
N LYS A 3 2.86 0.56 -10.93
CA LYS A 3 3.64 -0.43 -10.18
C LYS A 3 4.81 0.27 -9.49
N ALA A 4 4.99 0.06 -8.20
CA ALA A 4 6.09 0.63 -7.43
C ALA A 4 6.56 -0.35 -6.36
N GLU A 5 7.87 -0.44 -6.15
CA GLU A 5 8.43 -1.16 -5.01
C GLU A 5 8.45 -0.25 -3.79
N LEU A 6 7.74 -0.64 -2.74
CA LEU A 6 7.53 0.17 -1.55
C LEU A 6 7.58 -0.67 -0.27
N GLU A 7 8.21 -0.12 0.76
CA GLU A 7 8.28 -0.69 2.10
C GLU A 7 6.98 -0.42 2.86
N TYR A 8 6.33 -1.45 3.41
CA TYR A 8 5.13 -1.28 4.21
C TYR A 8 5.43 -0.71 5.60
N LEU A 9 4.83 0.43 5.95
CA LEU A 9 5.04 1.09 7.24
C LEU A 9 3.95 0.76 8.28
N GLY A 10 2.79 0.26 7.84
CA GLY A 10 1.64 -0.01 8.70
C GLY A 10 0.36 0.71 8.28
N TYR A 11 -0.70 0.51 9.08
CA TYR A 11 -1.97 1.21 8.95
C TYR A 11 -2.05 2.36 9.96
N VAL A 12 -2.11 3.61 9.50
CA VAL A 12 -2.07 4.83 10.33
C VAL A 12 -3.08 5.86 9.82
N ASN A 13 -3.84 6.49 10.72
CA ASN A 13 -4.83 7.52 10.37
C ASN A 13 -5.76 7.09 9.22
N ASN A 14 -6.27 5.86 9.29
CA ASN A 14 -7.12 5.24 8.27
C ASN A 14 -6.48 4.98 6.89
N HIS A 15 -5.15 5.02 6.78
CA HIS A 15 -4.43 4.76 5.54
C HIS A 15 -3.43 3.63 5.70
N TYR A 16 -3.26 2.84 4.64
CA TYR A 16 -2.11 1.95 4.51
C TYR A 16 -0.93 2.76 3.98
N CYS A 17 0.14 2.83 4.77
CA CYS A 17 1.29 3.64 4.48
C CYS A 17 2.42 2.78 3.92
N PHE A 18 3.01 3.23 2.82
CA PHE A 18 4.19 2.64 2.23
C PHE A 18 5.23 3.70 1.95
N LYS A 19 6.51 3.32 1.81
CA LYS A 19 7.64 4.23 1.61
C LYS A 19 8.50 3.76 0.44
N ASN A 20 8.87 4.66 -0.47
CA ASN A 20 9.84 4.33 -1.52
C ASN A 20 11.28 4.46 -1.01
N GLU A 21 12.25 4.11 -1.86
CA GLU A 21 13.69 4.21 -1.54
C GLU A 21 14.15 5.65 -1.26
N GLU A 22 13.49 6.65 -1.86
CA GLU A 22 13.77 8.08 -1.63
C GLU A 22 13.19 8.60 -0.30
N GLY A 23 12.49 7.75 0.46
CA GLY A 23 11.86 8.12 1.73
C GLY A 23 10.50 8.80 1.60
N ARG A 24 9.95 8.93 0.39
CA ARG A 24 8.61 9.45 0.14
C ARG A 24 7.54 8.45 0.58
N VAL A 25 6.58 8.94 1.37
CA VAL A 25 5.47 8.13 1.89
C VAL A 25 4.26 8.20 0.95
N PHE A 26 3.75 7.04 0.58
CA PHE A 26 2.52 6.82 -0.16
C PHE A 26 1.43 6.36 0.81
N LYS A 27 0.26 7.00 0.74
CA LYS A 27 -0.89 6.70 1.60
C LYS A 27 -2.02 6.15 0.73
N PHE A 28 -2.47 4.94 1.03
CA PHE A 28 -3.57 4.30 0.32
C PHE A 28 -4.79 4.23 1.24
N ALA A 29 -5.89 4.86 0.82
CA ALA A 29 -7.14 4.83 1.58
C ALA A 29 -7.83 3.46 1.47
N ARG A 30 -7.56 2.71 0.40
CA ARG A 30 -8.16 1.41 0.14
C ARG A 30 -7.14 0.41 -0.36
N ILE A 31 -7.26 -0.81 0.14
CA ILE A 31 -6.57 -2.02 -0.34
C ILE A 31 -7.64 -3.10 -0.43
N ARG A 32 -7.52 -3.97 -1.44
CA ARG A 32 -8.33 -5.18 -1.52
C ARG A 32 -8.25 -6.00 -0.23
N THR A 33 -9.40 -6.43 0.26
CA THR A 33 -9.53 -7.09 1.56
C THR A 33 -8.74 -8.39 1.65
N ASP A 34 -8.73 -9.19 0.59
CA ASP A 34 -7.97 -10.43 0.50
C ASP A 34 -6.46 -10.23 0.71
N LEU A 35 -5.88 -9.18 0.12
CA LEU A 35 -4.45 -8.86 0.25
C LEU A 35 -4.05 -8.51 1.70
N ILE A 36 -4.95 -7.86 2.45
CA ILE A 36 -4.73 -7.53 3.87
C ILE A 36 -4.53 -8.81 4.68
N PHE A 37 -5.35 -9.84 4.42
CA PHE A 37 -5.28 -11.11 5.12
C PHE A 37 -4.13 -12.00 4.64
N GLU A 38 -3.94 -12.08 3.32
CA GLU A 38 -2.89 -12.88 2.69
C GLU A 38 -1.49 -12.45 3.16
N HIS A 39 -1.21 -11.15 3.13
CA HIS A 39 0.08 -10.61 3.56
C HIS A 39 0.11 -10.21 5.05
N GLN A 40 -0.98 -10.45 5.77
CA GLN A 40 -1.09 -10.15 7.20
C GLN A 40 -0.76 -8.68 7.54
N LEU A 41 -1.20 -7.72 6.72
CA LEU A 41 -0.87 -6.29 6.87
C LEU A 41 -1.33 -5.70 8.22
N TYR A 42 -2.26 -6.37 8.90
CA TYR A 42 -2.73 -6.03 10.24
C TYR A 42 -1.75 -6.41 11.36
N LYS A 43 -0.66 -7.12 11.06
CA LYS A 43 0.35 -7.51 12.06
C LYS A 43 1.58 -6.62 11.96
N ASP A 44 2.12 -6.25 13.12
CA ASP A 44 3.34 -5.44 13.20
C ASP A 44 4.56 -6.11 12.55
N LYS A 45 4.63 -7.45 12.52
CA LYS A 45 5.74 -8.19 11.90
C LYS A 45 5.89 -7.96 10.39
N THR A 46 4.85 -7.46 9.73
CA THR A 46 4.83 -7.19 8.29
C THR A 46 5.37 -5.78 7.99
N LYS A 47 5.52 -4.93 9.01
CA LYS A 47 6.15 -3.61 8.86
C LYS A 47 7.62 -3.77 8.48
N GLY A 48 8.09 -2.92 7.59
CA GLY A 48 9.44 -2.99 7.02
C GLY A 48 9.59 -3.97 5.85
N GLN A 49 8.53 -4.73 5.52
CA GLN A 49 8.57 -5.64 4.37
C GLN A 49 8.40 -4.86 3.06
N LEU A 50 9.24 -5.17 2.07
CA LEU A 50 9.14 -4.63 0.73
C LEU A 50 8.08 -5.37 -0.07
N PHE A 51 7.21 -4.58 -0.69
CA PHE A 51 6.19 -5.06 -1.60
C PHE A 51 6.35 -4.38 -2.95
N THR A 52 6.16 -5.16 -3.98
CA THR A 52 5.77 -4.64 -5.27
C THR A 52 4.27 -4.32 -5.22
N VAL A 53 3.94 -3.03 -5.14
CA VAL A 53 2.58 -2.51 -5.00
C VAL A 53 2.02 -2.14 -6.37
N HIS A 54 0.92 -2.79 -6.76
CA HIS A 54 0.14 -2.39 -7.93
C HIS A 54 -1.05 -1.58 -7.48
N TYR A 55 -1.21 -0.38 -8.04
CA TYR A 55 -2.29 0.51 -7.66
C TYR A 55 -2.80 1.34 -8.83
N PHE A 56 -3.98 1.92 -8.65
CA PHE A 56 -4.55 2.89 -9.58
C PHE A 56 -5.11 4.07 -8.80
N ILE A 57 -5.31 5.20 -9.48
CA ILE A 57 -5.84 6.42 -8.89
C ILE A 57 -7.23 6.65 -9.48
N THR A 58 -8.22 6.88 -8.62
CA THR A 58 -9.57 7.25 -9.03
C THR A 58 -9.91 8.63 -8.50
N ALA A 59 -10.58 9.45 -9.30
CA ALA A 59 -11.16 10.70 -8.81
C ALA A 59 -12.45 10.39 -8.03
N HIS A 60 -12.50 10.76 -6.76
CA HIS A 60 -13.72 10.76 -5.94
C HIS A 60 -13.90 12.14 -5.33
N GLU A 61 -14.98 12.84 -5.67
CA GLU A 61 -15.29 14.17 -5.13
C GLU A 61 -14.10 15.14 -5.22
N GLU A 62 -13.47 15.22 -6.40
CA GLU A 62 -12.33 16.11 -6.70
C GLU A 62 -11.00 15.76 -5.99
N VAL A 63 -10.94 14.62 -5.29
CA VAL A 63 -9.71 14.10 -4.66
C VAL A 63 -9.25 12.83 -5.34
N ASP A 64 -7.95 12.78 -5.67
CA ASP A 64 -7.29 11.58 -6.15
C ASP A 64 -7.14 10.55 -5.03
N VAL A 65 -7.82 9.41 -5.17
CA VAL A 65 -7.77 8.31 -4.21
C VAL A 65 -6.94 7.17 -4.79
N PRO A 66 -5.72 6.91 -4.27
CA PRO A 66 -4.95 5.75 -4.68
C PRO A 66 -5.47 4.47 -4.00
N ILE A 67 -5.68 3.43 -4.80
CA ILE A 67 -6.24 2.14 -4.38
C ILE A 67 -5.28 1.03 -4.79
N VAL A 68 -4.87 0.21 -3.82
CA VAL A 68 -4.01 -0.97 -4.08
C VAL A 68 -4.86 -2.09 -4.67
N SER A 69 -4.50 -2.52 -5.88
CA SER A 69 -5.13 -3.61 -6.63
C SER A 69 -4.41 -4.94 -6.48
N ASP A 70 -3.11 -4.92 -6.16
CA ASP A 70 -2.31 -6.13 -5.96
C ASP A 70 -1.07 -5.86 -5.10
N LEU A 71 -0.55 -6.91 -4.47
CA LEU A 71 0.68 -6.89 -3.67
C LEU A 71 1.50 -8.16 -3.95
N GLU A 72 2.78 -7.99 -4.29
CA GLU A 72 3.72 -9.10 -4.39
C GLU A 72 4.86 -8.88 -3.39
N VAL A 73 5.28 -9.92 -2.67
CA VAL A 73 6.46 -9.82 -1.79
C VAL A 73 7.71 -9.74 -2.65
N SER A 74 8.45 -8.63 -2.55
CA SER A 74 9.75 -8.49 -3.21
C SER A 74 10.76 -9.41 -2.51
N ARG A 75 11.52 -10.21 -3.29
CA ARG A 75 12.53 -11.15 -2.81
C ARG A 75 13.88 -10.50 -2.58
#